data_AF-A0A2N4YWZ7-F1
#
_entry.id   AF-A0A2N4YWZ7-F1
#
_cell.length_a   1.000
_cell.length_b   1.000
_cell.length_c   1.000
_cell.angle_alpha   90.00
_cell.angle_beta   90.00
_cell.angle_gamma   90.00
#
_symmetry.space_group_name_H-M   'P 1'
#
loop_
_entity.id
_entity.type
_entity.pdbx_description
1 polymer ?
#
loop_
_entity_poly.entity_id
_entity_poly.type
_entity_poly.pdbx_seq_one_letter_code
_entity_poly.pdbx_strand_id
1 'polypeptide(L)'
;MKQQIQLRRREAVDGVDLPADLPPLLQRLYASRGVRSAQELERSVKGMLPWTQLTGVEKAVEMLHEAFEKGLHIVVVGDFDADGATSTALSVLALRALGYGNVSYLVPNRFEDGYGLSPEVVDQAHARGAQMIMTVDNGISSHAGVDHAHALGIPVLVTDHHLPGETLPAAEAIVNPNLRDCDFPSKSLAGVGVAFYLMLALRTFLRDKGWFDARGIAAPNLAELLDLVALGTVADVVPLDANNRILTL
;
A
#
# COMPACT_ATOMS: atom_id res chain seq x y z
N MET A 1 -9.64 -46.70 -17.58
CA MET A 1 -8.96 -47.00 -16.29
C MET A 1 -9.03 -45.75 -15.43
N LYS A 2 -9.58 -45.81 -14.21
CA LYS A 2 -9.56 -44.66 -13.29
C LYS A 2 -8.12 -44.49 -12.79
N GLN A 3 -7.56 -43.29 -12.91
CA GLN A 3 -6.25 -42.98 -12.32
C GLN A 3 -6.33 -43.22 -10.80
N GLN A 4 -5.40 -44.04 -10.31
CA GLN A 4 -5.31 -44.37 -8.89
C GLN A 4 -4.79 -43.15 -8.15
N ILE A 5 -5.60 -42.59 -7.23
CA ILE A 5 -5.19 -41.45 -6.41
C ILE A 5 -4.02 -41.88 -5.52
N GLN A 6 -2.84 -41.34 -5.78
CA GLN A 6 -1.66 -41.55 -4.95
C GLN A 6 -1.62 -40.50 -3.84
N LEU A 7 -1.78 -40.94 -2.59
CA LEU A 7 -1.54 -40.09 -1.43
C LEU A 7 -0.04 -39.88 -1.26
N ARG A 8 0.45 -38.66 -1.52
CA ARG A 8 1.82 -38.26 -1.21
C ARG A 8 1.85 -37.55 0.14
N ARG A 9 2.61 -38.10 1.09
CA ARG A 9 2.87 -37.43 2.37
C ARG A 9 3.94 -36.36 2.13
N ARG A 10 3.71 -35.15 2.64
CA ARG A 10 4.75 -34.11 2.67
C ARG A 10 5.90 -34.59 3.55
N GLU A 11 7.12 -34.44 3.07
CA GLU A 11 8.31 -34.71 3.87
C GLU A 11 8.38 -33.73 5.04
N ALA A 12 8.89 -34.21 6.18
CA ALA A 12 9.16 -33.34 7.31
C ALA A 12 10.34 -32.43 6.94
N VAL A 13 10.18 -31.13 7.20
CA VAL A 13 11.28 -30.17 7.05
C VAL A 13 12.09 -30.26 8.35
N ASP A 14 13.26 -30.88 8.28
CA ASP A 14 14.22 -30.97 9.38
C ASP A 14 15.22 -29.79 9.31
N GLY A 15 15.91 -29.51 10.42
CA GLY A 15 16.99 -28.51 10.46
C GLY A 15 16.55 -27.04 10.43
N VAL A 16 15.38 -26.72 11.00
CA VAL A 16 14.94 -25.34 11.20
C VAL A 16 15.43 -24.77 12.53
N ASP A 17 15.81 -23.50 12.54
CA ASP A 17 16.32 -22.78 13.71
C ASP A 17 15.16 -22.13 14.49
N LEU A 18 14.26 -22.98 14.99
CA LEU A 18 13.11 -22.56 15.80
C LEU A 18 13.44 -22.64 17.30
N PRO A 19 12.85 -21.76 18.14
CA PRO A 19 13.08 -21.77 19.58
C PRO A 19 12.85 -23.15 20.21
N ALA A 20 13.81 -23.60 21.01
CA ALA A 20 13.80 -24.94 21.62
C ALA A 20 12.67 -25.14 22.64
N ASP A 21 12.10 -24.06 23.17
CA ASP A 21 10.95 -24.05 24.07
C ASP A 21 9.60 -24.23 23.36
N LEU A 22 9.56 -24.15 22.02
CA LEU A 22 8.35 -24.47 21.26
C LEU A 22 8.06 -25.99 21.30
N PRO A 23 6.81 -26.40 21.56
CA PRO A 23 6.38 -27.77 21.43
C PRO A 23 6.78 -28.40 20.07
N PRO A 24 7.29 -29.65 20.03
CA PRO A 24 7.74 -30.28 18.79
C PRO A 24 6.69 -30.32 17.66
N LEU A 25 5.40 -30.39 18.02
CA LEU A 25 4.31 -30.31 17.05
C LEU A 25 4.26 -28.91 16.38
N LEU A 26 4.42 -27.83 17.15
CA LEU A 26 4.42 -26.47 16.62
C LEU A 26 5.65 -26.23 15.73
N GLN A 27 6.83 -26.71 16.13
CA GLN A 27 8.03 -26.62 15.29
C GLN A 27 7.81 -27.27 13.92
N ARG A 28 7.25 -28.49 13.90
CA ARG A 28 6.91 -29.19 12.64
C ARG A 28 5.87 -28.46 11.81
N LEU A 29 4.83 -27.92 12.44
CA LEU A 29 3.80 -27.14 11.76
C LEU A 29 4.37 -25.86 11.14
N TYR A 30 5.20 -25.12 11.87
CA TYR A 30 5.87 -23.92 11.38
C TYR A 30 6.81 -24.24 10.22
N ALA A 31 7.68 -25.24 10.38
CA ALA A 31 8.59 -25.68 9.33
C ALA A 31 7.84 -26.09 8.05
N SER A 32 6.72 -26.82 8.19
CA SER A 32 5.89 -27.21 7.04
C SER A 32 5.18 -26.05 6.33
N ARG A 33 5.08 -24.89 6.98
CA ARG A 33 4.55 -23.63 6.42
C ARG A 33 5.66 -22.71 5.91
N GLY A 34 6.90 -23.17 5.92
CA GLY A 34 8.06 -22.41 5.45
C GLY A 34 8.69 -21.48 6.48
N VAL A 35 8.23 -21.51 7.74
CA VAL A 35 8.82 -20.73 8.83
C VAL A 35 10.10 -21.42 9.32
N ARG A 36 11.26 -20.77 9.14
CA ARG A 36 12.57 -21.42 9.35
C ARG A 36 13.37 -20.90 10.53
N SER A 37 13.02 -19.72 11.06
CA SER A 37 13.78 -19.06 12.13
C SER A 37 12.89 -18.48 13.22
N ALA A 38 13.45 -18.24 14.41
CA ALA A 38 12.78 -17.52 15.49
C ALA A 38 12.32 -16.11 15.07
N GLN A 39 13.08 -15.44 14.19
CA GLN A 39 12.76 -14.09 13.71
C GLN A 39 11.44 -14.05 12.93
N GLU A 40 11.13 -15.10 12.16
CA GLU A 40 9.88 -15.24 11.41
C GLU A 40 8.64 -15.49 12.29
N LEU A 41 8.83 -15.64 13.62
CA LEU A 41 7.75 -15.74 14.60
C LEU A 41 7.39 -14.38 15.22
N GLU A 42 8.15 -13.33 14.93
CA GLU A 42 7.85 -11.96 15.34
C GLU A 42 6.48 -11.53 14.78
N ARG A 43 5.68 -10.85 15.61
CA ARG A 43 4.32 -10.42 15.27
C ARG A 43 4.06 -8.96 15.59
N SER A 44 4.96 -8.31 16.34
CA SER A 44 4.85 -6.91 16.65
C SER A 44 5.36 -6.04 15.50
N VAL A 45 4.94 -4.78 15.50
CA VAL A 45 5.35 -3.75 14.53
C VAL A 45 6.87 -3.58 14.41
N LYS A 46 7.67 -4.08 15.38
CA LYS A 46 9.14 -4.09 15.29
C LYS A 46 9.67 -4.97 14.15
N GLY A 47 8.91 -5.99 13.76
CA GLY A 47 9.27 -6.88 12.65
C GLY A 47 8.83 -6.38 11.29
N MET A 48 8.17 -5.22 11.20
CA MET A 48 7.77 -4.65 9.90
C MET A 48 9.00 -4.38 9.03
N LEU A 49 8.85 -4.66 7.74
CA LEU A 49 9.86 -4.31 6.75
C LEU A 49 10.05 -2.78 6.69
N PRO A 50 11.27 -2.29 6.42
CA PRO A 50 11.51 -0.87 6.28
C PRO A 50 10.92 -0.35 4.96
N TRP A 51 10.22 0.80 5.02
CA TRP A 51 9.63 1.42 3.83
C TRP A 51 10.69 1.89 2.81
N THR A 52 11.95 2.06 3.21
CA THR A 52 13.07 2.46 2.33
C THR A 52 13.42 1.45 1.25
N GLN A 53 12.85 0.25 1.29
CA GLN A 53 13.00 -0.77 0.25
C GLN A 53 11.83 -0.76 -0.75
N LEU A 54 10.78 0.02 -0.50
CA LEU A 54 9.61 0.14 -1.37
C LEU A 54 9.86 1.22 -2.43
N THR A 55 10.17 0.76 -3.64
CA THR A 55 10.50 1.64 -4.77
C THR A 55 9.41 2.69 -5.02
N GLY A 56 9.84 3.92 -5.27
CA GLY A 56 8.99 5.06 -5.61
C GLY A 56 8.54 5.88 -4.41
N VAL A 57 8.71 5.38 -3.17
CA VAL A 57 8.28 6.07 -1.96
C VAL A 57 8.99 7.41 -1.80
N GLU A 58 10.29 7.51 -2.05
CA GLU A 58 11.06 8.76 -1.90
C GLU A 58 10.48 9.88 -2.79
N LYS A 59 10.23 9.57 -4.07
CA LYS A 59 9.66 10.54 -5.01
C LYS A 59 8.23 10.90 -4.64
N ALA A 60 7.45 9.93 -4.16
CA ALA A 60 6.08 10.15 -3.72
C ALA A 60 5.99 11.08 -2.49
N VAL A 61 6.86 10.90 -1.49
CA VAL A 61 6.86 11.77 -0.29
C VAL A 61 7.31 13.19 -0.61
N GLU A 62 8.28 13.36 -1.52
CA GLU A 62 8.70 14.68 -1.99
C GLU A 62 7.55 15.39 -2.71
N MET A 63 6.87 14.69 -3.61
CA MET A 63 5.71 15.20 -4.34
C MET A 63 4.56 15.61 -3.40
N LEU A 64 4.22 14.77 -2.42
CA LEU A 64 3.19 15.09 -1.43
C LEU A 64 3.59 16.27 -0.54
N HIS A 65 4.86 16.34 -0.10
CA HIS A 65 5.34 17.48 0.67
C HIS A 65 5.31 18.79 -0.13
N GLU A 66 5.66 18.76 -1.42
CA GLU A 66 5.51 19.93 -2.29
C GLU A 66 4.03 20.35 -2.44
N ALA A 67 3.13 19.39 -2.59
CA ALA A 67 1.69 19.66 -2.61
C ALA A 67 1.23 20.31 -1.30
N PHE A 68 1.76 19.86 -0.17
CA PHE A 68 1.49 20.42 1.15
C PHE A 68 1.93 21.88 1.28
N GLU A 69 3.16 22.19 0.85
CA GLU A 69 3.72 23.54 0.88
C GLU A 69 3.01 24.50 -0.08
N LYS A 70 2.59 24.00 -1.24
CA LYS A 70 1.83 24.76 -2.25
C LYS A 70 0.33 24.83 -1.95
N GLY A 71 -0.16 24.08 -0.98
CA GLY A 71 -1.60 24.01 -0.63
C GLY A 71 -2.48 23.41 -1.74
N LEU A 72 -1.94 22.51 -2.57
CA LEU A 72 -2.65 21.91 -3.72
C LEU A 72 -3.83 21.02 -3.29
N HIS A 73 -4.98 21.17 -3.92
CA HIS A 73 -6.08 20.24 -3.66
C HIS A 73 -5.75 18.83 -4.16
N ILE A 74 -5.54 17.89 -3.22
CA ILE A 74 -5.25 16.48 -3.51
C ILE A 74 -6.58 15.73 -3.57
N VAL A 75 -6.83 15.03 -4.68
CA VAL A 75 -7.95 14.09 -4.80
C VAL A 75 -7.41 12.66 -4.73
N VAL A 76 -7.80 11.94 -3.68
CA VAL A 76 -7.51 10.51 -3.53
C VAL A 76 -8.51 9.70 -4.35
N VAL A 77 -8.03 8.98 -5.36
CA VAL A 77 -8.86 8.14 -6.24
C VAL A 77 -8.70 6.67 -5.84
N GLY A 78 -9.69 6.14 -5.14
CA GLY A 78 -9.68 4.75 -4.67
C GLY A 78 -10.30 3.75 -5.64
N ASP A 79 -10.23 2.47 -5.28
CA ASP A 79 -11.08 1.44 -5.86
C ASP A 79 -12.37 1.24 -5.03
N PHE A 80 -13.37 0.57 -5.62
CA PHE A 80 -14.71 0.40 -5.04
C PHE A 80 -14.82 -0.78 -4.06
N ASP A 81 -13.84 -1.69 -4.04
CA ASP A 81 -13.88 -2.84 -3.14
C ASP A 81 -13.41 -2.49 -1.72
N ALA A 82 -13.26 -3.51 -0.86
CA ALA A 82 -12.90 -3.28 0.53
C ALA A 82 -11.47 -2.77 0.71
N ASP A 83 -10.53 -3.18 -0.12
CA ASP A 83 -9.15 -2.70 -0.06
C ASP A 83 -9.07 -1.27 -0.58
N GLY A 84 -9.69 -0.98 -1.72
CA GLY A 84 -9.80 0.38 -2.26
C GLY A 84 -10.48 1.36 -1.31
N ALA A 85 -11.59 0.95 -0.68
CA ALA A 85 -12.31 1.78 0.28
C ALA A 85 -11.48 2.04 1.55
N THR A 86 -10.81 1.03 2.09
CA THR A 86 -9.96 1.20 3.29
C THR A 86 -8.69 1.98 2.98
N SER A 87 -8.08 1.79 1.81
CA SER A 87 -6.95 2.57 1.29
C SER A 87 -7.28 4.06 1.16
N THR A 88 -8.49 4.35 0.66
CA THR A 88 -9.01 5.72 0.53
C THR A 88 -9.20 6.35 1.90
N ALA A 89 -9.90 5.66 2.80
CA ALA A 89 -10.14 6.13 4.15
C ALA A 89 -8.81 6.38 4.90
N LEU A 90 -7.89 5.42 4.84
CA LEU A 90 -6.58 5.50 5.47
C LEU A 90 -5.81 6.72 4.95
N SER A 91 -5.73 6.90 3.64
CA SER A 91 -4.99 8.01 3.04
C SER A 91 -5.56 9.36 3.43
N VAL A 92 -6.89 9.53 3.35
CA VAL A 92 -7.55 10.79 3.73
C VAL A 92 -7.37 11.08 5.23
N LEU A 93 -7.54 10.09 6.10
CA LEU A 93 -7.36 10.25 7.55
C LEU A 93 -5.92 10.56 7.90
N ALA A 94 -4.95 9.84 7.31
CA ALA A 94 -3.54 10.05 7.54
C ALA A 94 -3.08 11.43 7.07
N LEU A 95 -3.42 11.85 5.85
CA LEU A 95 -3.05 13.17 5.33
C LEU A 95 -3.59 14.30 6.22
N ARG A 96 -4.84 14.18 6.70
CA ARG A 96 -5.43 15.14 7.65
C ARG A 96 -4.72 15.13 8.99
N ALA A 97 -4.42 13.95 9.54
CA ALA A 97 -3.66 13.82 10.79
C ALA A 97 -2.23 14.37 10.69
N LEU A 98 -1.63 14.33 9.49
CA LEU A 98 -0.34 14.94 9.18
C LEU A 98 -0.42 16.48 9.05
N GLY A 99 -1.60 17.07 9.25
CA GLY A 99 -1.82 18.51 9.19
C GLY A 99 -2.24 19.04 7.83
N TYR A 100 -2.65 18.18 6.90
CA TYR A 100 -3.07 18.56 5.56
C TYR A 100 -4.57 18.39 5.32
N GLY A 101 -5.29 19.51 5.31
CA GLY A 101 -6.75 19.53 5.19
C GLY A 101 -7.29 19.61 3.77
N ASN A 102 -6.50 20.07 2.78
CA ASN A 102 -6.95 20.28 1.40
C ASN A 102 -6.94 18.96 0.60
N VAL A 103 -7.70 17.99 1.10
CA VAL A 103 -7.82 16.64 0.57
C VAL A 103 -9.29 16.22 0.48
N SER A 104 -9.66 15.72 -0.69
CA SER A 104 -10.93 15.04 -0.93
C SER A 104 -10.68 13.67 -1.55
N TYR A 105 -11.75 12.92 -1.80
CA TYR A 105 -11.66 11.60 -2.40
C TYR A 105 -12.70 11.41 -3.49
N LEU A 106 -12.43 10.45 -4.35
CA LEU A 106 -13.29 9.97 -5.42
C LEU A 106 -13.20 8.44 -5.45
N VAL A 107 -14.34 7.77 -5.39
CA VAL A 107 -14.43 6.33 -5.62
C VAL A 107 -15.25 6.16 -6.89
N PRO A 108 -14.69 5.57 -7.96
CA PRO A 108 -15.34 5.44 -9.25
C PRO A 108 -16.50 4.45 -9.20
N ASN A 109 -17.47 4.64 -10.10
CA ASN A 109 -18.54 3.66 -10.28
C ASN A 109 -18.06 2.59 -11.27
N ARG A 110 -17.79 1.38 -10.78
CA ARG A 110 -17.31 0.25 -11.60
C ARG A 110 -18.12 0.02 -12.89
N PHE A 111 -19.43 0.25 -12.85
CA PHE A 111 -20.32 -0.04 -13.97
C PHE A 111 -20.30 1.05 -15.05
N GLU A 112 -20.00 2.28 -14.67
CA GLU A 112 -20.05 3.45 -15.56
C GLU A 112 -18.64 3.88 -15.99
N ASP A 113 -17.69 3.88 -15.06
CA ASP A 113 -16.35 4.43 -15.22
C ASP A 113 -15.29 3.34 -15.51
N GLY A 114 -15.63 2.06 -15.34
CA GLY A 114 -14.69 0.95 -15.45
C GLY A 114 -13.80 0.80 -14.20
N TYR A 115 -12.60 0.25 -14.37
CA TYR A 115 -11.64 -0.01 -13.29
C TYR A 115 -10.46 0.97 -13.31
N GLY A 116 -10.11 1.50 -12.13
CA GLY A 116 -8.97 2.39 -11.92
C GLY A 116 -9.19 3.81 -12.46
N LEU A 117 -8.07 4.52 -12.70
CA LEU A 117 -8.09 5.89 -13.19
C LEU A 117 -8.35 5.94 -14.70
N SER A 118 -9.61 6.18 -15.11
CA SER A 118 -10.00 6.45 -16.50
C SER A 118 -10.00 7.96 -16.81
N PRO A 119 -10.03 8.37 -18.09
CA PRO A 119 -10.23 9.78 -18.46
C PRO A 119 -11.48 10.40 -17.84
N GLU A 120 -12.59 9.65 -17.76
CA GLU A 120 -13.84 10.11 -17.15
C GLU A 120 -13.68 10.35 -15.64
N VAL A 121 -12.97 9.46 -14.93
CA VAL A 121 -12.66 9.63 -13.50
C VAL A 121 -11.76 10.86 -13.29
N VAL A 122 -10.83 11.11 -14.21
CA VAL A 122 -9.98 12.30 -14.19
C VAL A 122 -10.80 13.57 -14.43
N ASP A 123 -11.76 13.56 -15.36
CA ASP A 123 -12.68 14.68 -15.56
C ASP A 123 -13.52 14.96 -14.31
N GLN A 124 -13.99 13.91 -13.62
CA GLN A 124 -14.69 14.04 -12.33
C GLN A 124 -13.78 14.65 -11.26
N ALA A 125 -12.52 14.22 -11.17
CA ALA A 125 -11.55 14.79 -10.23
C ALA A 125 -11.23 16.26 -10.57
N HIS A 126 -11.03 16.58 -11.85
CA HIS A 126 -10.79 17.93 -12.34
C HIS A 126 -11.98 18.86 -12.05
N ALA A 127 -13.21 18.39 -12.26
CA ALA A 127 -14.43 19.14 -11.91
C ALA A 127 -14.56 19.44 -10.41
N ARG A 128 -13.95 18.61 -9.54
CA ARG A 128 -13.82 18.84 -8.10
C ARG A 128 -12.63 19.75 -7.75
N GLY A 129 -11.92 20.28 -8.75
CA GLY A 129 -10.77 21.15 -8.58
C GLY A 129 -9.50 20.42 -8.18
N ALA A 130 -9.31 19.16 -8.60
CA ALA A 130 -8.06 18.45 -8.38
C ALA A 130 -6.86 19.23 -8.95
N GLN A 131 -5.86 19.45 -8.11
CA GLN A 131 -4.55 19.99 -8.49
C GLN A 131 -3.44 18.94 -8.39
N MET A 132 -3.76 17.79 -7.81
CA MET A 132 -2.97 16.57 -7.79
C MET A 132 -3.94 15.39 -7.62
N ILE A 133 -3.67 14.28 -8.32
CA ILE A 133 -4.39 13.02 -8.11
C ILE A 133 -3.44 12.04 -7.42
N MET A 134 -3.93 11.36 -6.38
CA MET A 134 -3.26 10.22 -5.77
C MET A 134 -4.16 9.00 -5.91
N THR A 135 -3.78 8.01 -6.72
CA THR A 135 -4.53 6.75 -6.77
C THR A 135 -4.15 5.86 -5.60
N VAL A 136 -5.12 5.11 -5.09
CA VAL A 136 -4.91 4.11 -4.05
C VAL A 136 -5.61 2.81 -4.45
N ASP A 137 -4.87 1.72 -4.35
CA ASP A 137 -5.32 0.38 -4.76
C ASP A 137 -5.68 0.26 -6.26
N ASN A 138 -5.20 1.21 -7.07
CA ASN A 138 -5.36 1.17 -8.51
C ASN A 138 -4.31 2.05 -9.19
N GLY A 139 -4.30 2.01 -10.52
CA GLY A 139 -3.56 2.97 -11.35
C GLY A 139 -2.33 2.41 -12.04
N ILE A 140 -1.82 1.22 -11.66
CA ILE A 140 -0.61 0.66 -12.28
C ILE A 140 -0.74 0.41 -13.79
N SER A 141 -1.98 0.27 -14.29
CA SER A 141 -2.31 0.10 -15.71
C SER A 141 -3.04 1.30 -16.32
N SER A 142 -3.19 2.41 -15.61
CA SER A 142 -4.04 3.55 -16.00
C SER A 142 -3.33 4.55 -16.93
N HIS A 143 -2.80 4.07 -18.06
CA HIS A 143 -2.11 4.92 -19.04
C HIS A 143 -2.97 6.09 -19.53
N ALA A 144 -4.17 5.78 -20.05
CA ALA A 144 -5.05 6.79 -20.62
C ALA A 144 -5.51 7.83 -19.58
N GLY A 145 -5.79 7.41 -18.34
CA GLY A 145 -6.14 8.33 -17.27
C GLY A 145 -4.98 9.25 -16.90
N VAL A 146 -3.77 8.70 -16.76
CA VAL A 146 -2.57 9.52 -16.46
C VAL A 146 -2.26 10.50 -17.60
N ASP A 147 -2.32 10.07 -18.85
CA ASP A 147 -2.11 10.95 -20.01
C ASP A 147 -3.16 12.07 -20.07
N HIS A 148 -4.42 11.76 -19.75
CA HIS A 148 -5.50 12.75 -19.70
C HIS A 148 -5.32 13.74 -18.54
N ALA A 149 -4.89 13.27 -17.36
CA ALA A 149 -4.58 14.13 -16.23
C ALA A 149 -3.46 15.13 -16.58
N HIS A 150 -2.41 14.68 -17.28
CA HIS A 150 -1.35 15.56 -17.78
C HIS A 150 -1.85 16.58 -18.79
N ALA A 151 -2.77 16.21 -19.69
CA ALA A 151 -3.39 17.14 -20.63
C ALA A 151 -4.15 18.29 -19.92
N LEU A 152 -4.64 18.03 -18.70
CA LEU A 152 -5.27 19.02 -17.82
C LEU A 152 -4.29 19.69 -16.84
N GLY A 153 -3.00 19.36 -16.92
CA GLY A 153 -1.96 19.90 -16.03
C GLY A 153 -2.03 19.37 -14.59
N ILE A 154 -2.63 18.20 -14.37
CA ILE A 154 -2.78 17.56 -13.07
C ILE A 154 -1.73 16.45 -12.95
N PRO A 155 -0.76 16.56 -12.01
CA PRO A 155 0.20 15.51 -11.77
C PRO A 155 -0.44 14.34 -10.99
N VAL A 156 0.07 13.13 -11.22
CA VAL A 156 -0.47 11.87 -10.69
C VAL A 156 0.58 11.11 -9.88
N LEU A 157 0.22 10.76 -8.65
CA LEU A 157 0.90 9.77 -7.82
C LEU A 157 0.09 8.47 -7.85
N VAL A 158 0.72 7.38 -8.28
CA VAL A 158 0.10 6.05 -8.26
C VAL A 158 0.55 5.28 -7.02
N THR A 159 -0.41 4.76 -6.25
CA THR A 159 -0.14 3.75 -5.22
C THR A 159 -1.01 2.53 -5.47
N ASP A 160 -0.38 1.38 -5.67
CA ASP A 160 -1.04 0.18 -6.14
C ASP A 160 -0.23 -1.05 -5.70
N HIS A 161 -0.83 -2.23 -5.78
CA HIS A 161 -0.21 -3.51 -5.52
C HIS A 161 -0.42 -4.53 -6.65
N HIS A 162 -1.26 -4.21 -7.64
CA HIS A 162 -1.48 -5.06 -8.80
C HIS A 162 -0.21 -5.30 -9.61
N LEU A 163 -0.18 -6.39 -10.38
CA LEU A 163 0.95 -6.71 -11.25
C LEU A 163 1.10 -5.65 -12.36
N PRO A 164 2.30 -5.09 -12.56
CA PRO A 164 2.52 -4.13 -13.63
C PRO A 164 2.43 -4.79 -15.02
N GLY A 165 2.03 -4.00 -16.01
CA GLY A 165 2.03 -4.40 -17.41
C GLY A 165 3.42 -4.48 -18.05
N GLU A 166 3.45 -4.48 -19.39
CA GLU A 166 4.71 -4.37 -20.15
C GLU A 166 5.34 -2.98 -19.99
N THR A 167 4.50 -1.96 -19.96
CA THR A 167 4.84 -0.56 -19.74
C THR A 167 4.15 -0.04 -18.48
N LEU A 168 4.63 1.08 -17.97
CA LEU A 168 4.04 1.79 -16.84
C LEU A 168 3.41 3.11 -17.31
N PRO A 169 2.35 3.60 -16.65
CA PRO A 169 1.82 4.93 -16.90
C PRO A 169 2.88 5.99 -16.59
N ALA A 170 2.81 7.13 -17.27
CA ALA A 170 3.82 8.19 -17.16
C ALA A 170 3.69 9.04 -15.86
N ALA A 171 3.18 8.46 -14.77
CA ALA A 171 2.92 9.16 -13.52
C ALA A 171 4.21 9.71 -12.90
N GLU A 172 4.13 10.84 -12.19
CA GLU A 172 5.29 11.43 -11.53
C GLU A 172 5.89 10.45 -10.53
N ALA A 173 5.10 9.70 -9.78
CA ALA A 173 5.60 8.66 -8.90
C ALA A 173 4.67 7.44 -8.91
N ILE A 174 5.27 6.26 -8.78
CA ILE A 174 4.56 4.98 -8.69
C ILE A 174 5.13 4.23 -7.50
N VAL A 175 4.29 3.94 -6.52
CA VAL A 175 4.62 3.11 -5.36
C VAL A 175 3.88 1.79 -5.51
N ASN A 176 4.62 0.73 -5.82
CA ASN A 176 4.05 -0.61 -5.95
C ASN A 176 5.12 -1.68 -5.64
N PRO A 177 4.86 -2.63 -4.72
CA PRO A 177 5.82 -3.67 -4.35
C PRO A 177 6.14 -4.62 -5.51
N ASN A 178 5.24 -4.76 -6.47
CA ASN A 178 5.34 -5.65 -7.63
C ASN A 178 6.01 -5.00 -8.86
N LEU A 179 6.54 -3.78 -8.75
CA LEU A 179 7.44 -3.23 -9.76
C LEU A 179 8.65 -4.15 -9.97
N ARG A 180 9.09 -4.26 -11.24
CA ARG A 180 10.15 -5.21 -11.65
C ARG A 180 11.48 -4.97 -10.95
N ASP A 181 11.76 -3.73 -10.58
CA ASP A 181 12.97 -3.22 -9.94
C ASP A 181 12.73 -2.85 -8.46
N CYS A 182 11.66 -3.36 -7.85
CA CYS A 182 11.40 -3.16 -6.43
C CYS A 182 12.03 -4.27 -5.60
N ASP A 183 12.86 -3.88 -4.62
CA ASP A 183 13.51 -4.81 -3.70
C ASP A 183 12.69 -5.10 -2.44
N PHE A 184 11.52 -4.46 -2.27
CA PHE A 184 10.68 -4.66 -1.11
C PHE A 184 10.30 -6.15 -0.94
N PRO A 185 10.67 -6.80 0.17
CA PRO A 185 10.55 -8.27 0.29
C PRO A 185 9.12 -8.79 0.24
N SER A 186 8.16 -8.04 0.78
CA SER A 186 6.76 -8.44 0.80
C SER A 186 6.05 -8.00 -0.49
N LYS A 187 6.00 -8.92 -1.46
CA LYS A 187 5.27 -8.74 -2.73
C LYS A 187 3.76 -8.89 -2.58
N SER A 188 3.30 -9.21 -1.38
CA SER A 188 1.91 -9.50 -1.06
C SER A 188 1.19 -8.36 -0.37
N LEU A 189 1.77 -7.17 -0.21
CA LEU A 189 1.01 -6.03 0.31
C LEU A 189 -0.29 -5.86 -0.48
N ALA A 190 -1.37 -5.61 0.25
CA ALA A 190 -2.61 -5.07 -0.30
C ALA A 190 -2.44 -3.57 -0.60
N GLY A 191 -3.33 -2.97 -1.40
CA GLY A 191 -3.38 -1.54 -1.66
C GLY A 191 -3.34 -0.70 -0.38
N VAL A 192 -4.07 -1.10 0.66
CA VAL A 192 -4.10 -0.39 1.95
C VAL A 192 -2.75 -0.46 2.66
N GLY A 193 -2.04 -1.58 2.50
CA GLY A 193 -0.69 -1.76 3.00
C GLY A 193 0.29 -0.81 2.31
N VAL A 194 0.20 -0.69 0.98
CA VAL A 194 1.03 0.25 0.21
C VAL A 194 0.77 1.69 0.63
N ALA A 195 -0.51 2.08 0.75
CA ALA A 195 -0.90 3.41 1.23
C ALA A 195 -0.36 3.68 2.65
N PHE A 196 -0.47 2.72 3.57
CA PHE A 196 0.04 2.83 4.93
C PHE A 196 1.56 3.05 4.98
N TYR A 197 2.32 2.28 4.19
CA TYR A 197 3.76 2.42 4.08
C TYR A 197 4.18 3.80 3.56
N LEU A 198 3.46 4.32 2.55
CA LEU A 198 3.68 5.69 2.06
C LEU A 198 3.40 6.73 3.16
N MET A 199 2.33 6.58 3.94
CA MET A 199 2.02 7.51 5.04
C MET A 199 3.08 7.46 6.16
N LEU A 200 3.64 6.29 6.46
CA LEU A 200 4.76 6.15 7.42
C LEU A 200 6.01 6.88 6.92
N ALA A 201 6.32 6.74 5.63
CA ALA A 201 7.44 7.45 5.01
C ALA A 201 7.21 8.96 5.01
N LEU A 202 6.02 9.42 4.60
CA LEU A 202 5.66 10.84 4.58
C LEU A 202 5.74 11.45 5.98
N ARG A 203 5.22 10.77 7.00
CA ARG A 203 5.34 11.21 8.40
C ARG A 203 6.80 11.41 8.81
N THR A 204 7.65 10.45 8.45
CA THR A 204 9.09 10.50 8.76
C THR A 204 9.74 11.70 8.06
N PHE A 205 9.46 11.87 6.78
CA PHE A 205 9.94 12.99 5.98
C PHE A 205 9.50 14.35 6.55
N LEU A 206 8.21 14.50 6.88
CA LEU A 206 7.66 15.73 7.47
C LEU A 206 8.28 16.07 8.83
N ARG A 207 8.51 15.06 9.67
CA ARG A 207 9.24 15.25 10.94
C ARG A 207 10.64 15.80 10.69
N ASP A 208 11.37 15.20 9.76
CA ASP A 208 12.75 15.59 9.46
C ASP A 208 12.83 16.98 8.80
N LYS A 209 11.76 17.43 8.15
CA LYS A 209 11.58 18.82 7.66
C LYS A 209 11.11 19.82 8.72
N GLY A 210 10.85 19.39 9.95
CA GLY A 210 10.32 20.26 11.02
C GLY A 210 8.88 20.72 10.78
N TRP A 211 8.12 20.03 9.92
CA TRP A 211 6.75 20.40 9.52
C TRP A 211 5.80 20.52 10.72
N PHE A 212 5.89 19.57 11.64
CA PHE A 212 5.02 19.49 12.83
C PHE A 212 5.30 20.64 13.80
N ASP A 213 6.58 20.90 14.09
CA ASP A 213 7.02 21.98 14.99
C ASP A 213 6.63 23.35 14.42
N ALA A 214 6.85 23.58 13.12
CA ALA A 214 6.51 24.83 12.44
C ALA A 214 5.00 25.15 12.49
N ARG A 215 4.15 24.13 12.62
CA ARG A 215 2.68 24.26 12.65
C ARG A 215 2.08 24.07 14.05
N GLY A 216 2.91 23.77 15.05
CA GLY A 216 2.44 23.54 16.42
C GLY A 216 1.51 22.32 16.56
N ILE A 217 1.67 21.31 15.71
CA ILE A 217 0.89 20.07 15.76
C ILE A 217 1.77 18.91 16.21
N ALA A 218 1.22 17.95 16.95
CA ALA A 218 1.96 16.74 17.33
C ALA A 218 2.08 15.79 16.12
N ALA A 219 3.24 15.15 15.95
CA ALA A 219 3.40 14.11 14.95
C ALA A 219 2.45 12.92 15.27
N PRO A 220 1.51 12.56 14.38
CA PRO A 220 0.45 11.60 14.69
C PRO A 220 1.00 10.18 14.91
N ASN A 221 0.29 9.34 15.65
CA ASN A 221 0.62 7.91 15.75
C ASN A 221 -0.14 7.13 14.67
N LEU A 222 0.49 6.86 13.53
CA LEU A 222 -0.19 6.16 12.43
C LEU A 222 -0.57 4.71 12.74
N ALA A 223 -0.04 4.10 13.81
CA ALA A 223 -0.48 2.77 14.25
C ALA A 223 -1.98 2.73 14.62
N GLU A 224 -2.61 3.88 14.87
CA GLU A 224 -4.06 4.00 15.09
C GLU A 224 -4.90 3.67 13.84
N LEU A 225 -4.27 3.59 12.66
CA LEU A 225 -4.94 3.23 11.39
C LEU A 225 -4.73 1.77 10.97
N LEU A 226 -4.07 0.96 11.81
CA LEU A 226 -3.77 -0.45 11.49
C LEU A 226 -5.03 -1.31 11.38
N ASP A 227 -6.15 -0.91 11.98
CA ASP A 227 -7.44 -1.58 11.82
C ASP A 227 -7.96 -1.54 10.37
N LEU A 228 -7.80 -0.39 9.69
CA LEU A 228 -8.09 -0.25 8.26
C LEU A 228 -7.14 -1.11 7.42
N VAL A 229 -5.85 -1.13 7.77
CA VAL A 229 -4.85 -1.97 7.09
C VAL A 229 -5.22 -3.44 7.21
N ALA A 230 -5.58 -3.88 8.41
CA ALA A 230 -5.97 -5.26 8.66
C ALA A 230 -7.22 -5.65 7.88
N LEU A 231 -8.24 -4.78 7.84
CA LEU A 231 -9.48 -5.02 7.12
C LEU A 231 -9.24 -5.15 5.61
N GLY A 232 -8.57 -4.18 4.98
CA GLY A 232 -8.31 -4.22 3.54
C GLY A 232 -7.45 -5.42 3.15
N THR A 233 -6.37 -5.66 3.89
CA THR A 233 -5.45 -6.80 3.64
C THR A 233 -6.17 -8.15 3.70
N VAL A 234 -7.04 -8.37 4.68
CA VAL A 234 -7.79 -9.63 4.81
C VAL A 234 -8.87 -9.74 3.73
N ALA A 235 -9.55 -8.64 3.41
CA ALA A 235 -10.61 -8.62 2.42
C ALA A 235 -10.11 -8.87 0.99
N ASP A 236 -8.89 -8.43 0.68
CA ASP A 236 -8.24 -8.64 -0.62
C ASP A 236 -7.62 -10.03 -0.79
N VAL A 237 -7.62 -10.85 0.28
CA VAL A 237 -7.18 -12.25 0.24
C VAL A 237 -5.72 -12.40 -0.24
N VAL A 238 -4.91 -11.35 -0.06
CA VAL A 238 -3.47 -11.44 -0.30
C VAL A 238 -2.82 -12.44 0.67
N PRO A 239 -1.72 -13.10 0.28
CA PRO A 239 -0.99 -13.96 1.20
C PRO A 239 -0.61 -13.20 2.48
N LEU A 240 -0.94 -13.79 3.63
CA LEU A 240 -0.43 -13.33 4.94
C LEU A 240 1.01 -13.80 5.11
N ASP A 241 1.91 -13.22 4.30
CA ASP A 241 3.35 -13.37 4.48
C ASP A 241 3.81 -12.75 5.81
N ALA A 242 5.11 -12.83 6.11
CA ALA A 242 5.63 -12.34 7.38
C ALA A 242 5.25 -10.88 7.67
N ASN A 243 5.21 -10.02 6.64
CA ASN A 243 4.92 -8.60 6.81
C ASN A 243 3.42 -8.35 6.98
N ASN A 244 2.58 -8.89 6.09
CA ASN A 244 1.13 -8.76 6.20
C ASN A 244 0.58 -9.36 7.48
N ARG A 245 1.20 -10.43 7.99
CA ARG A 245 0.83 -11.00 9.29
C ARG A 245 1.07 -10.02 10.44
N ILE A 246 2.10 -9.20 10.38
CA ILE A 246 2.36 -8.16 11.39
C ILE A 246 1.35 -7.01 11.25
N LEU A 247 0.98 -6.65 10.02
CA LEU A 247 0.01 -5.59 9.75
C LEU A 247 -1.43 -5.94 10.15
N THR A 248 -1.73 -7.23 10.35
CA THR A 248 -3.10 -7.75 10.57
C THR A 248 -3.34 -8.32 11.98
N LEU A 249 -2.34 -8.25 12.87
CA LEU A 249 -2.38 -8.79 14.25
C LEU A 249 -2.23 -7.70 15.30
#